data_AF-A0A528DH41-F1
#
_entry.id   AF-A0A528DH41-F1
#
_cell.length_a   1.000
_cell.length_b   1.000
_cell.length_c   1.000
_cell.angle_alpha   90.00
_cell.angle_beta   90.00
_cell.angle_gamma   90.00
#
_symmetry.space_group_name_H-M   'P 1'
#
loop_
_entity.id
_entity.type
_entity.pdbx_description
1 polymer ?
#
loop_
_entity_poly.entity_id
_entity_poly.type
_entity_poly.pdbx_seq_one_letter_code
_entity_poly.pdbx_strand_id
1 'polypeptide(L)'
;MTTLLPFIGIAAGRPSYASPLRPFRLLAAVTSALLWLPRFWKARNDLAALAAMSECERRDIGVTAFDIENALALPVGRDPTEALARIVDDRRHRREC
;
A
#
# COMPACT_ATOMS: atom_id res chain seq x y z
N MET A 1 65.87 3.67 -2.32
CA MET A 1 65.30 4.03 -1.01
C MET A 1 63.80 4.21 -1.18
N THR A 2 63.03 3.34 -0.54
CA THR A 2 61.57 3.23 -0.62
C THR A 2 60.93 4.14 0.43
N THR A 3 60.26 5.20 -0.01
CA THR A 3 59.51 6.09 0.89
C THR A 3 58.10 5.52 1.09
N LEU A 4 57.87 4.88 2.24
CA LEU A 4 56.55 4.43 2.66
C LEU A 4 55.73 5.64 3.13
N LEU A 5 54.69 5.99 2.38
CA LEU A 5 53.67 6.93 2.86
C LEU A 5 52.73 6.19 3.83
N PRO A 6 52.46 6.72 5.03
CA PRO A 6 51.46 6.15 5.91
C PRO A 6 50.07 6.38 5.33
N PHE A 7 49.40 5.27 5.01
CA PHE A 7 47.99 5.22 4.66
C PHE A 7 47.16 5.67 5.87
N ILE A 8 46.80 6.96 5.91
CA ILE A 8 45.85 7.49 6.88
C ILE A 8 44.48 6.98 6.45
N GLY A 9 44.11 5.82 7.01
CA GLY A 9 42.75 5.33 6.97
C GLY A 9 41.85 6.32 7.69
N ILE A 10 41.15 7.16 6.92
CA ILE A 10 40.00 7.90 7.42
C ILE A 10 38.98 6.84 7.80
N ALA A 11 38.91 6.54 9.10
CA ALA A 11 37.85 5.75 9.68
C ALA A 11 36.53 6.43 9.33
N ALA A 12 35.87 5.94 8.29
CA ALA A 12 34.48 6.22 8.03
C ALA A 12 33.72 5.71 9.27
N GLY A 13 33.42 6.63 10.19
CA GLY A 13 32.47 6.39 11.26
C GLY A 13 31.16 6.00 10.61
N ARG A 14 30.92 4.69 10.49
CA ARG A 14 29.61 4.17 10.11
C ARG A 14 28.62 4.73 11.13
N PRO A 15 27.55 5.44 10.71
CA PRO A 15 26.49 5.76 11.64
C PRO A 15 25.99 4.42 12.17
N SER A 16 26.21 4.18 13.46
CA SER A 16 25.56 3.10 14.18
C SER A 16 24.07 3.30 13.99
N TYR A 17 23.48 2.54 13.07
CA TYR A 17 22.04 2.32 13.01
C TYR A 17 21.70 1.63 14.33
N ALA A 18 21.48 2.45 15.35
CA ALA A 18 21.05 2.03 16.66
C ALA A 18 19.84 1.13 16.42
N SER A 19 20.04 -0.17 16.63
CA SER A 19 18.96 -1.13 16.52
C SER A 19 17.85 -0.61 17.43
N PRO A 20 16.64 -0.33 16.90
CA PRO A 20 15.60 0.22 17.74
C PRO A 20 15.39 -0.77 18.88
N LEU A 21 15.54 -0.29 20.11
CA LEU A 21 15.40 -1.11 21.30
C LEU A 21 14.08 -1.89 21.17
N ARG A 22 14.08 -3.18 21.51
CA ARG A 22 12.92 -4.09 21.44
C ARG A 22 11.56 -3.45 21.81
N PRO A 23 11.41 -2.60 22.85
CA PRO A 23 10.16 -1.90 23.14
C PRO A 23 9.65 -1.02 21.99
N PHE A 24 10.53 -0.34 21.26
CA PHE A 24 10.15 0.53 20.15
C PHE A 24 9.55 -0.26 18.98
N ARG A 25 10.09 -1.45 18.72
CA ARG A 25 9.53 -2.36 17.69
C ARG A 25 8.15 -2.87 18.08
N LEU A 26 7.93 -3.19 19.35
CA LEU A 26 6.62 -3.62 19.85
C LEU A 26 5.59 -2.49 19.76
N LEU A 27 5.96 -1.27 20.17
CA LEU A 27 5.09 -0.11 20.05
C LEU A 27 4.75 0.21 18.59
N ALA A 28 5.72 0.13 17.68
CA ALA A 28 5.49 0.29 16.25
C ALA A 28 4.56 -0.79 15.68
N ALA A 29 4.71 -2.05 16.11
CA ALA A 29 3.82 -3.13 15.69
C ALA A 29 2.38 -2.94 16.21
N VAL A 30 2.24 -2.54 17.48
CA VAL A 30 0.93 -2.30 18.11
C VAL A 30 0.23 -1.11 17.47
N THR A 31 0.94 0.00 17.24
CA THR A 31 0.38 1.17 16.54
C THR A 31 -0.01 0.82 15.11
N SER A 32 0.82 0.05 14.38
CA SER A 32 0.48 -0.45 13.05
C SER A 32 -0.78 -1.32 13.07
N ALA A 33 -0.93 -2.22 14.04
CA ALA A 33 -2.12 -3.07 14.17
C ALA A 33 -3.37 -2.26 14.52
N LEU A 34 -3.25 -1.28 15.43
CA LEU A 34 -4.33 -0.37 15.80
C LEU A 34 -4.79 0.50 14.63
N LEU A 35 -3.85 0.98 13.80
CA LEU A 35 -4.17 1.78 12.62
C LEU A 35 -4.65 0.94 11.43
N TRP A 36 -4.37 -0.36 11.42
CA TRP A 36 -4.83 -1.25 10.36
C TRP A 36 -6.34 -1.46 10.40
N LEU A 37 -6.92 -1.60 11.59
CA LEU A 37 -8.35 -1.83 11.77
C LEU A 37 -9.22 -0.70 11.17
N PRO A 38 -9.05 0.60 11.52
CA PRO A 38 -9.85 1.67 10.93
C PRO A 38 -9.61 1.81 9.42
N ARG A 39 -8.40 1.54 8.91
CA ARG A 39 -8.13 1.54 7.46
C ARG A 39 -8.89 0.44 6.74
N PHE A 40 -8.93 -0.76 7.32
CA PHE A 40 -9.71 -1.87 6.80
C PHE A 40 -11.21 -1.54 6.77
N TRP A 41 -11.74 -1.01 7.86
CA TRP A 41 -13.15 -0.61 7.93
C TRP A 41 -13.49 0.47 6.92
N LYS A 42 -12.62 1.47 6.73
CA LYS A 42 -12.82 2.49 5.70
C LYS A 42 -12.88 1.86 4.31
N ALA A 43 -11.91 1.02 3.95
CA ALA A 43 -11.89 0.34 2.65
C ALA A 43 -13.16 -0.52 2.41
N ARG A 44 -13.66 -1.20 3.45
CA ARG A 44 -14.90 -2.00 3.37
C ARG A 44 -16.15 -1.14 3.27
N ASN A 45 -16.21 -0.02 3.99
CA ASN A 45 -17.30 0.95 3.87
C ASN A 45 -17.34 1.59 2.48
N ASP A 46 -16.18 1.95 1.93
CA ASP A 46 -16.09 2.52 0.58
C ASP A 46 -16.60 1.50 -0.48
N LEU A 47 -16.26 0.21 -0.34
CA LEU A 47 -16.82 -0.86 -1.18
C LEU A 47 -18.33 -1.09 -0.94
N ALA A 48 -18.80 -1.02 0.30
CA ALA A 48 -20.22 -1.17 0.62
C ALA A 48 -21.05 -0.01 0.02
N ALA A 49 -20.51 1.21 0.03
CA ALA A 49 -21.13 2.36 -0.61
C ALA A 49 -21.23 2.14 -2.13
N LEU A 50 -20.17 1.65 -2.78
CA LEU A 50 -20.21 1.28 -4.19
C LEU A 50 -21.23 0.16 -4.46
N ALA A 51 -21.30 -0.87 -3.61
CA ALA A 51 -22.25 -1.96 -3.76
C ALA A 51 -23.71 -1.51 -3.60
N ALA A 52 -23.96 -0.45 -2.81
CA ALA A 52 -25.27 0.14 -2.61
C ALA A 52 -25.73 1.01 -3.79
N MET A 53 -24.82 1.43 -4.68
CA MET A 53 -25.17 2.22 -5.87
C MET A 53 -25.95 1.39 -6.89
N SER A 54 -26.86 2.04 -7.61
CA SER A 54 -27.62 1.40 -8.68
C SER A 54 -26.70 0.90 -9.79
N GLU A 55 -27.15 -0.10 -10.56
CA GLU A 55 -26.36 -0.61 -11.68
C GLU A 55 -26.03 0.48 -12.71
N CYS A 56 -26.95 1.42 -12.95
CA CYS A 56 -26.73 2.54 -13.86
C CYS A 56 -25.59 3.45 -13.38
N GLU A 57 -25.58 3.82 -12.10
CA GLU A 57 -24.55 4.68 -11.52
C GLU A 57 -23.19 3.98 -11.49
N ARG A 58 -23.16 2.68 -11.16
CA ARG A 58 -21.91 1.89 -11.23
C ARG A 58 -21.38 1.78 -12.66
N ARG A 59 -22.27 1.62 -13.62
CA ARG A 59 -21.90 1.53 -15.04
C ARG A 59 -21.36 2.85 -15.58
N ASP A 60 -21.85 3.99 -15.10
CA ASP A 60 -21.35 5.31 -15.46
C ASP A 60 -19.88 5.49 -15.07
N ILE A 61 -19.49 5.00 -13.88
CA ILE A 61 -18.08 4.97 -13.44
C ILE A 61 -17.28 3.79 -14.02
N GLY A 62 -17.90 2.96 -14.87
CA GLY A 62 -17.24 1.81 -15.52
C GLY A 62 -17.00 0.59 -14.62
N VAL A 63 -17.57 0.57 -13.42
CA VAL A 63 -17.43 -0.50 -12.42
C VAL A 63 -18.63 -1.45 -12.51
N THR A 64 -18.40 -2.76 -12.41
CA THR A 64 -19.47 -3.77 -12.40
C THR A 64 -19.67 -4.37 -11.00
N ALA A 65 -20.81 -5.02 -10.76
CA ALA A 65 -21.06 -5.80 -9.54
C ALA A 65 -19.94 -6.82 -9.27
N PHE A 66 -19.50 -7.49 -10.33
CA PHE A 66 -18.44 -8.49 -10.26
C PHE A 66 -17.09 -7.87 -9.87
N ASP A 67 -16.76 -6.68 -10.38
CA ASP A 67 -15.53 -5.99 -10.00
C ASP A 67 -15.52 -5.64 -8.49
N ILE A 68 -16.68 -5.29 -7.92
CA ILE A 68 -16.84 -5.02 -6.47
C ILE A 68 -16.68 -6.30 -5.65
N GLU A 69 -17.32 -7.40 -6.05
CA GLU A 69 -17.16 -8.71 -5.39
C GLU A 69 -15.70 -9.18 -5.41
N ASN A 70 -15.02 -9.01 -6.55
CA ASN A 70 -13.63 -9.35 -6.70
C ASN A 70 -12.73 -8.43 -5.83
N ALA A 71 -13.08 -7.15 -5.71
CA ALA A 71 -12.39 -6.22 -4.81
C ALA A 71 -12.60 -6.59 -3.32
N LEU A 72 -13.75 -7.14 -2.95
CA LEU A 72 -13.98 -7.67 -1.59
C LEU A 72 -13.10 -8.89 -1.27
N ALA A 73 -12.66 -9.63 -2.28
CA ALA A 73 -11.74 -10.77 -2.16
C ALA A 73 -10.27 -10.36 -2.08
N LEU A 74 -9.94 -9.07 -2.28
CA LEU A 74 -8.55 -8.61 -2.22
C LEU A 74 -7.94 -8.75 -0.82
N PRO A 75 -6.62 -8.97 -0.73
CA PRO A 75 -5.90 -8.96 0.53
C PRO A 75 -6.10 -7.62 1.25
N VAL A 76 -6.26 -7.67 2.57
CA VAL A 76 -6.60 -6.51 3.40
C VAL A 76 -5.62 -5.32 3.28
N GLY A 77 -4.39 -5.57 2.84
CA GLY A 77 -3.40 -4.50 2.63
C GLY A 77 -3.58 -3.69 1.35
N ARG A 78 -4.47 -4.09 0.43
CA ARG A 78 -4.66 -3.41 -0.85
C ARG A 78 -5.84 -2.44 -0.76
N ASP A 79 -5.65 -1.21 -1.23
CA ASP A 79 -6.77 -0.28 -1.37
C ASP A 79 -7.71 -0.77 -2.48
N PRO A 80 -8.96 -1.12 -2.17
CA PRO A 80 -9.89 -1.63 -3.17
C PRO A 80 -10.25 -0.57 -4.22
N THR A 81 -10.24 0.72 -3.85
CA THR A 81 -10.55 1.81 -4.77
C THR A 81 -9.48 1.94 -5.85
N GLU A 82 -8.21 1.84 -5.46
CA GLU A 82 -7.09 1.84 -6.40
C GLU A 82 -7.13 0.62 -7.33
N ALA A 83 -7.49 -0.55 -6.79
CA ALA A 83 -7.64 -1.76 -7.60
C ALA A 83 -8.75 -1.62 -8.65
N LEU A 84 -9.90 -1.05 -8.27
CA LEU A 84 -11.00 -0.78 -9.19
C LEU A 84 -10.62 0.25 -10.27
N ALA A 85 -9.95 1.35 -9.88
CA ALA A 85 -9.47 2.36 -10.82
C ALA A 85 -8.57 1.73 -11.90
N ARG A 86 -7.62 0.87 -11.50
CA ARG A 86 -6.74 0.16 -12.44
C ARG A 86 -7.51 -0.76 -13.40
N ILE A 87 -8.54 -1.45 -12.94
CA ILE A 87 -9.37 -2.31 -13.79
C ILE A 87 -10.13 -1.48 -14.82
N VAL A 88 -10.70 -0.35 -14.40
CA VAL A 88 -11.41 0.58 -15.28
C VAL A 88 -10.47 1.16 -16.33
N ASP A 89 -9.27 1.58 -15.92
CA ASP A 89 -8.23 2.11 -16.82
C ASP A 89 -7.75 1.06 -17.83
N ASP A 90 -7.47 -0.18 -17.41
CA ASP A 90 -7.09 -1.27 -18.33
C ASP A 90 -8.20 -1.54 -19.35
N ARG A 91 -9.45 -1.59 -18.89
CA ARG A 91 -10.62 -1.83 -19.74
C ARG A 91 -10.85 -0.67 -20.71
N ARG A 92 -10.58 0.56 -20.31
CA ARG A 92 -10.63 1.75 -21.17
C ARG A 92 -9.52 1.72 -22.22
N HIS A 93 -8.28 1.46 -21.81
CA HIS A 93 -7.14 1.37 -22.71
C HIS A 93 -7.35 0.32 -23.81
N ARG A 94 -7.93 -0.84 -23.49
CA ARG A 94 -8.30 -1.88 -24.46
C ARG A 94 -9.39 -1.49 -25.47
N ARG A 95 -10.16 -0.44 -25.20
CA ARG A 95 -11.20 0.06 -26.13
C ARG A 95 -10.65 1.14 -27.06
N GLU A 96 -9.63 1.86 -26.62
CA GLU A 96 -9.01 2.97 -27.35
C GLU A 96 -7.87 2.51 -28.27
N CYS A 97 -7.34 1.30 -28.05
CA CYS A 97 -6.37 0.60 -28.90
C CYS A 97 -7.05 -0.36 -29.88
#